data_AF-A0A5E4MYM5-F1
#
_entry.id   AF-A0A5E4MYM5-F1
#
_cell.length_a   1.000
_cell.length_b   1.000
_cell.length_c   1.000
_cell.angle_alpha   90.00
_cell.angle_beta   90.00
_cell.angle_gamma   90.00
#
_symmetry.space_group_name_H-M   'P 1'
#
loop_
_entity.id
_entity.type
_entity.pdbx_description
1 polymer ?
#
loop_
_entity_poly.entity_id
_entity_poly.type
_entity_poly.pdbx_seq_one_letter_code
_entity_poly.pdbx_strand_id
1 'polypeptide(L)'
;MDHTRDTSCSKFTLRFVKPADSVALYSSESWTLSTLDKRRIEAIEMWILKKTMKISWTEKKKSSMEVLNTTDEPRQMIKPMEIKETEFFEHTTRHNTFITNTMEGELH
;
A
#
# COMPACT_ATOMS: atom_id res chain seq x y z
N MET A 1 -29.74 -2.83 19.78
CA MET A 1 -29.03 -1.74 20.45
C MET A 1 -27.62 -1.69 19.88
N ASP A 2 -27.44 -0.71 19.01
CA ASP A 2 -26.24 -0.09 18.42
C ASP A 2 -25.18 -0.96 17.75
N HIS A 3 -25.34 -1.20 16.45
CA HIS A 3 -24.27 -1.59 15.52
C HIS A 3 -24.15 -0.63 14.33
N THR A 4 -24.45 0.66 14.51
CA THR A 4 -23.91 1.71 13.64
C THR A 4 -22.51 2.04 14.13
N ARG A 5 -21.53 1.20 13.79
CA ARG A 5 -20.12 1.56 13.97
C ARG A 5 -19.84 2.69 12.98
N ASP A 6 -19.69 3.89 13.51
CA ASP A 6 -19.56 5.12 12.74
C ASP A 6 -18.51 5.02 11.64
N THR A 7 -18.96 5.15 10.39
CA THR A 7 -18.12 5.44 9.21
C THR A 7 -17.30 6.73 9.35
N SER A 8 -17.60 7.56 10.37
CA SER A 8 -16.75 8.66 10.82
C SER A 8 -15.38 8.17 11.31
N CYS A 9 -15.34 7.09 12.11
CA CYS A 9 -14.11 6.58 12.73
C CYS A 9 -13.13 5.99 11.70
N SER A 10 -13.63 5.34 10.65
CA SER A 10 -12.79 4.83 9.55
C SER A 10 -12.14 5.95 8.74
N LYS A 11 -12.86 7.04 8.45
CA LYS A 11 -12.33 8.23 7.76
C LYS A 11 -11.22 8.91 8.56
N PHE A 12 -11.33 8.99 9.88
CA PHE A 12 -10.25 9.49 10.75
C PHE A 12 -9.03 8.56 10.78
N THR A 13 -9.25 7.25 10.68
CA THR A 13 -8.18 6.23 10.67
C THR A 13 -7.28 6.38 9.44
N LEU A 14 -7.90 6.54 8.27
CA LEU A 14 -7.20 6.72 7.01
C LEU A 14 -6.30 7.95 7.04
N ARG A 15 -6.72 9.02 7.71
CA ARG A 15 -5.90 10.24 7.87
C ARG A 15 -4.55 10.00 8.56
N PHE A 16 -4.43 8.99 9.43
CA PHE A 16 -3.15 8.63 10.07
C PHE A 16 -2.33 7.63 9.25
N VAL A 17 -2.96 6.85 8.37
CA VAL A 17 -2.26 5.94 7.45
C VAL A 17 -1.67 6.70 6.25
N LYS A 18 -2.37 7.70 5.72
CA LYS A 18 -1.90 8.54 4.59
C LYS A 18 -0.48 9.11 4.73
N PRO A 19 -0.01 9.60 5.90
CA PRO A 19 1.38 10.02 6.04
C PRO A 19 2.41 8.88 6.05
N ALA A 20 2.01 7.63 6.34
CA ALA A 20 2.89 6.47 6.14
C ALA A 20 3.10 6.17 4.65
N ASP A 21 2.13 6.55 3.79
CA ASP A 21 2.25 6.41 2.34
C ASP A 21 3.40 7.26 1.80
N SER A 22 3.61 8.49 2.25
CA SER A 22 4.68 9.34 1.70
C SER A 22 6.08 8.79 1.99
N VAL A 23 6.31 8.24 3.18
CA VAL A 23 7.59 7.60 3.55
C VAL A 23 7.80 6.32 2.76
N ALA A 24 6.76 5.50 2.63
CA ALA A 24 6.84 4.25 1.89
C ALA A 24 6.99 4.48 0.38
N LEU A 25 6.39 5.55 -0.16
CA LEU A 25 6.58 5.99 -1.56
C LEU A 25 8.02 6.45 -1.81
N TYR A 26 8.60 7.27 -0.92
CA TYR A 26 10.00 7.67 -1.05
C TYR A 26 10.95 6.46 -0.98
N SER A 27 10.63 5.49 -0.12
CA SER A 27 11.39 4.25 -0.01
C SER A 27 11.30 3.41 -1.30
N SER A 28 10.14 3.40 -1.96
CA SER A 28 9.94 2.65 -3.21
C SER A 28 10.78 3.16 -4.39
N GLU A 29 11.21 4.43 -4.37
CA GLU A 29 12.14 4.97 -5.37
C GLU A 29 13.52 4.30 -5.30
N SER A 30 13.91 3.82 -4.11
CA SER A 30 15.18 3.12 -3.88
C SER A 30 15.04 1.60 -3.81
N TRP A 31 13.81 1.05 -3.77
CA TRP A 31 13.54 -0.38 -3.57
C TRP A 31 12.46 -0.89 -4.54
N THR A 32 12.80 -1.82 -5.42
CA THR A 32 11.84 -2.63 -6.19
C THR A 32 11.00 -3.49 -5.24
N LEU A 33 9.68 -3.35 -5.26
CA LEU A 33 8.80 -4.05 -4.32
C LEU A 33 8.61 -5.52 -4.75
N SER A 34 9.24 -6.44 -4.02
CA SER A 34 9.01 -7.86 -4.24
C SER A 34 7.57 -8.26 -3.86
N THR A 35 7.09 -9.37 -4.41
CA THR A 35 5.77 -9.91 -4.04
C THR A 35 5.64 -10.23 -2.54
N LEU A 36 6.76 -10.55 -1.88
CA LEU A 36 6.81 -10.76 -0.43
C LEU A 36 6.61 -9.43 0.32
N ASP A 37 7.23 -8.35 -0.15
CA ASP A 37 7.14 -7.05 0.49
C ASP A 37 5.73 -6.45 0.32
N LYS A 38 5.10 -6.66 -0.85
CA LYS A 38 3.68 -6.33 -1.05
C LYS A 38 2.80 -7.02 0.00
N ARG A 39 2.98 -8.32 0.23
CA ARG A 39 2.23 -9.07 1.26
C ARG A 39 2.48 -8.55 2.68
N ARG A 40 3.71 -8.13 2.99
CA ARG A 40 4.06 -7.53 4.30
C ARG A 40 3.35 -6.19 4.48
N ILE A 41 3.34 -5.34 3.46
CA ILE A 41 2.65 -4.05 3.46
C ILE A 41 1.14 -4.26 3.69
N GLU A 42 0.51 -5.21 2.98
CA GLU A 42 -0.91 -5.55 3.20
C GLU A 42 -1.19 -6.02 4.64
N ALA A 43 -0.29 -6.82 5.22
CA ALA A 43 -0.44 -7.31 6.58
C ALA A 43 -0.33 -6.17 7.61
N ILE A 44 0.57 -5.21 7.38
CA ILE A 44 0.74 -4.02 8.23
C ILE A 44 -0.49 -3.11 8.12
N GLU A 45 -0.97 -2.82 6.91
CA GLU A 45 -2.19 -2.03 6.67
C GLU A 45 -3.38 -2.66 7.41
N MET A 46 -3.57 -3.97 7.27
CA MET A 46 -4.61 -4.73 7.97
C MET A 46 -4.44 -4.69 9.50
N TRP A 47 -3.22 -4.72 10.02
CA TRP A 47 -2.96 -4.62 11.46
C TRP A 47 -3.32 -3.23 12.01
N ILE A 48 -2.95 -2.16 11.29
CA ILE A 48 -3.28 -0.78 11.67
C ILE A 48 -4.81 -0.58 11.66
N LEU A 49 -5.49 -1.08 10.62
CA LEU A 49 -6.96 -1.03 10.51
C LEU A 49 -7.64 -1.75 11.68
N LYS A 50 -7.24 -2.99 11.97
CA LYS A 50 -7.78 -3.76 13.12
C LYS A 50 -7.56 -3.05 14.45
N LYS A 51 -6.38 -2.43 14.62
CA LYS A 51 -6.02 -1.69 15.83
C LYS A 51 -6.87 -0.44 16.00
N THR A 52 -7.11 0.29 14.92
CA THR A 52 -7.87 1.55 14.98
C THR A 52 -9.36 1.33 15.15
N MET A 53 -9.90 0.26 14.54
CA MET A 53 -11.27 -0.16 14.76
C MET A 53 -11.55 -0.73 16.17
N LYS A 54 -10.51 -0.85 17.02
CA LYS A 54 -10.60 -1.40 18.39
C LYS A 54 -11.36 -2.73 18.42
N ILE A 55 -11.13 -3.57 17.42
CA ILE A 55 -11.83 -4.86 17.27
C ILE A 55 -11.53 -5.70 18.51
N SER A 56 -12.58 -6.02 19.27
CA SER A 56 -12.46 -6.82 20.49
C SER A 56 -11.90 -8.20 20.14
N TRP A 57 -11.27 -8.87 21.11
CA TRP A 57 -10.70 -10.20 20.86
C TRP A 57 -11.76 -11.21 20.39
N THR A 58 -13.02 -11.01 20.76
CA THR A 58 -14.17 -11.82 20.37
C THR A 58 -14.56 -11.60 18.91
N GLU A 59 -14.36 -10.38 18.38
CA GLU A 59 -14.55 -10.06 16.96
C GLU A 59 -13.28 -10.28 16.11
N LYS A 60 -12.13 -10.63 16.72
CA LYS A 60 -10.91 -10.99 15.97
C LYS A 60 -11.10 -12.16 14.99
N LYS A 61 -12.20 -12.92 15.12
CA LYS A 61 -12.60 -13.98 14.17
C LYS A 61 -13.12 -13.44 12.84
N LYS A 62 -13.42 -12.14 12.71
CA LYS A 62 -13.77 -11.55 11.42
C LYS A 62 -12.64 -11.79 10.43
N SER A 63 -12.97 -12.38 9.30
CA SER A 63 -12.03 -12.60 8.20
C SER A 63 -11.43 -11.24 7.79
N SER A 64 -10.17 -11.21 7.36
CA SER A 64 -9.52 -10.00 6.82
C SER A 64 -10.36 -9.35 5.72
N MET A 65 -11.12 -10.16 4.97
CA MET A 65 -12.06 -9.71 3.95
C MET A 65 -13.29 -9.00 4.54
N GLU A 66 -13.77 -9.43 5.70
CA GLU A 66 -14.93 -8.82 6.37
C GLU A 66 -14.58 -7.45 6.94
N VAL A 67 -13.37 -7.29 7.49
CA VAL A 67 -12.83 -5.98 7.94
C VAL A 67 -12.70 -5.03 6.75
N LEU A 68 -12.27 -5.54 5.60
CA LEU A 68 -12.17 -4.76 4.38
C LEU A 68 -13.56 -4.36 3.88
N ASN A 69 -14.56 -5.25 3.88
CA ASN A 69 -15.92 -4.91 3.46
C ASN A 69 -16.61 -3.89 4.37
N THR A 70 -16.25 -3.85 5.66
CA THR A 70 -16.76 -2.81 6.59
C THR A 70 -16.09 -1.45 6.40
N THR A 71 -14.92 -1.43 5.78
CA THR A 71 -14.21 -0.21 5.42
C THR A 71 -14.52 0.04 3.95
N ASP A 72 -15.44 0.95 3.63
CA ASP A 72 -15.82 1.27 2.25
C ASP A 72 -14.63 1.63 1.32
N GLU A 73 -13.41 1.78 1.88
CA GLU A 73 -12.18 2.00 1.14
C GLU A 73 -11.35 0.71 0.92
N PRO A 74 -11.03 0.36 -0.35
CA PRO A 74 -10.11 -0.73 -0.67
C PRO A 74 -8.67 -0.34 -0.33
N ARG A 75 -7.79 -1.34 -0.17
CA ARG A 75 -6.33 -1.18 0.07
C ARG A 75 -5.73 -0.05 -0.77
N GLN A 76 -5.18 0.97 -0.09
CA GLN A 76 -4.75 2.23 -0.73
C GLN A 76 -3.24 2.31 -0.93
N MET A 77 -2.43 1.51 -0.20
CA MET A 77 -0.97 1.72 -0.15
C MET A 77 -0.22 1.21 -1.38
N ILE A 78 -0.59 0.04 -1.94
CA ILE A 78 0.22 -0.62 -2.98
C ILE A 78 0.12 0.06 -4.34
N LYS A 79 -1.09 0.46 -4.75
CA LYS A 79 -1.33 1.09 -6.06
C LYS A 79 -0.45 2.31 -6.34
N PRO A 80 -0.35 3.31 -5.44
CA PRO A 80 0.51 4.46 -5.69
C PRO A 80 1.99 4.09 -5.71
N MET A 81 2.42 3.04 -4.99
CA MET A 81 3.82 2.57 -5.05
C MET A 81 4.13 1.92 -6.39
N GLU A 82 3.22 1.10 -6.93
CA GLU A 82 3.38 0.49 -8.26
C GLU A 82 3.45 1.55 -9.36
N ILE A 83 2.61 2.58 -9.27
CA ILE A 83 2.65 3.72 -10.21
C ILE A 83 4.01 4.42 -10.12
N LYS A 84 4.51 4.70 -8.90
CA LYS A 84 5.82 5.34 -8.72
C LYS A 84 6.98 4.52 -9.24
N GLU A 85 6.94 3.21 -9.02
CA GLU A 85 7.94 2.28 -9.55
C GLU A 85 7.97 2.34 -11.09
N THR A 86 6.80 2.34 -11.73
CA THR A 86 6.72 2.50 -13.20
C THR A 86 7.19 3.88 -13.69
N GLU A 87 6.79 4.97 -13.02
CA GLU A 87 7.23 6.33 -13.36
C GLU A 87 8.75 6.48 -13.25
N PHE A 88 9.35 5.91 -12.20
CA PHE A 88 10.79 5.93 -11.98
C PHE A 88 11.54 5.12 -13.05
N PHE A 89 11.04 3.93 -13.37
CA PHE A 89 11.60 3.10 -14.44
C PHE A 89 11.53 3.82 -15.80
N GLU A 90 10.39 4.44 -16.11
CA GLU A 90 10.24 5.23 -17.32
C GLU A 90 11.17 6.44 -17.37
N HIS A 91 11.35 7.14 -16.25
CA HIS A 91 12.27 8.28 -16.15
C HIS A 91 13.72 7.84 -16.39
N THR A 92 14.13 6.74 -15.76
CA THR A 92 15.48 6.16 -15.91
C THR A 92 15.73 5.74 -17.36
N THR A 93 14.76 5.09 -17.99
CA THR A 93 14.81 4.66 -19.39
C THR A 93 14.95 5.86 -20.34
N ARG A 94 14.24 6.98 -20.09
CA ARG A 94 14.32 8.17 -20.95
C ARG A 94 15.66 8.92 -20.87
N HIS A 95 16.30 8.92 -19.70
CA HIS A 95 17.50 9.73 -19.47
C HIS A 95 18.82 8.94 -19.54
N ASN A 96 18.76 7.60 -19.53
CA ASN A 96 19.95 6.76 -19.52
C ASN A 96 20.01 5.84 -20.73
N THR A 97 20.59 6.35 -21.81
CA THR A 97 20.81 5.61 -23.06
C THR A 97 21.69 4.37 -22.86
N PHE A 98 22.60 4.38 -21.89
CA PHE A 98 23.41 3.20 -21.59
C PHE A 98 22.57 2.06 -21.01
N ILE A 99 21.64 2.38 -20.10
CA ILE A 99 20.70 1.39 -19.53
C ILE A 99 19.78 0.86 -20.62
N THR A 100 19.24 1.71 -21.48
CA THR A 100 18.37 1.26 -22.59
C THR A 100 19.11 0.35 -23.55
N ASN A 101 20.30 0.73 -24.00
CA ASN A 101 21.10 -0.06 -24.94
C ASN A 101 21.49 -1.42 -24.33
N THR A 102 21.80 -1.46 -23.03
CA THR A 102 22.09 -2.70 -22.30
C THR A 102 20.84 -3.60 -22.20
N MET A 103 19.65 -3.02 -22.00
CA MET A 103 18.39 -3.78 -21.96
C MET A 103 17.95 -4.28 -23.34
N GLU A 104 18.24 -3.51 -24.40
CA GLU A 104 17.94 -3.85 -25.78
C GLU A 104 18.96 -4.82 -26.39
N GLY A 105 20.08 -5.07 -25.70
CA GLY A 105 21.14 -5.98 -26.15
C GLY A 105 22.06 -5.39 -27.21
N GLU A 106 21.94 -4.08 -27.49
CA GLU A 106 22.81 -3.35 -28.39
C GLU A 106 24.06 -2.87 -27.64
N LEU A 107 24.98 -3.79 -27.38
CA LEU A 107 26.36 -3.45 -27.03
C LEU A 107 27.16 -3.31 -28.34
N HIS A 108 27.48 -2.08 -28.74
CA HIS A 108 28.40 -1.78 -29.83
C HIS A 108 29.84 -1.70 -29.34
#